data_AF-A0A7W0T133-F1
#
_entry.id   AF-A0A7W0T133-F1
#
_cell.length_a   1.000
_cell.length_b   1.000
_cell.length_c   1.000
_cell.angle_alpha   90.00
_cell.angle_beta   90.00
_cell.angle_gamma   90.00
#
_symmetry.space_group_name_H-M   'P 1'
#
loop_
_entity.id
_entity.type
_entity.pdbx_description
1 polymer ?
#
loop_
_entity_poly.entity_id
_entity_poly.type
_entity_poly.pdbx_seq_one_letter_code
_entity_poly.pdbx_strand_id
1 'polypeptide(L)' 'MIKRGLAYTFLVIGCLIAIVPFVITTLASLKTMPEIVQNVLALPEAPNWGIYREAWIQGRFSRFFYNST' A
#
# COMPACT_ATOMS: atom_id res chain seq x y z
N MET A 1 3.99 35.89 -7.74
CA MET A 1 3.16 35.00 -6.89
C MET A 1 2.57 33.82 -7.68
N ILE A 2 1.94 34.04 -8.85
CA ILE A 2 1.40 32.98 -9.75
C ILE A 2 2.37 31.84 -10.11
N LYS A 3 3.65 32.13 -10.40
CA LYS A 3 4.65 31.09 -10.75
C LYS A 3 4.90 30.10 -9.60
N ARG A 4 4.84 30.56 -8.35
CA ARG A 4 4.98 29.71 -7.16
C ARG A 4 3.74 28.85 -6.95
N GLY A 5 2.55 29.42 -7.14
CA GLY A 5 1.29 28.68 -7.08
C GLY A 5 1.26 27.51 -8.06
N LEU A 6 1.59 27.76 -9.33
CA LEU A 6 1.68 26.70 -10.34
C LEU A 6 2.71 25.62 -9.99
N ALA A 7 3.89 26.01 -9.51
CA ALA A 7 4.91 25.06 -9.08
C ALA A 7 4.43 24.18 -7.92
N TYR A 8 3.78 24.75 -6.91
CA TYR A 8 3.23 23.98 -5.80
C TYR A 8 2.08 23.07 -6.23
N THR A 9 1.19 23.52 -7.12
CA THR A 9 0.15 22.65 -7.67
C THR A 9 0.75 21.43 -8.36
N PHE A 10 1.77 21.63 -9.20
CA PHE A 10 2.46 20.53 -9.88
C PHE A 10 3.12 19.56 -8.88
N LEU A 11 3.80 20.10 -7.86
CA LEU A 11 4.43 19.29 -6.82
C LEU A 11 3.41 18.50 -6.00
N VAL A 12 2.25 19.10 -5.67
CA VAL A 12 1.18 18.40 -4.95
C VAL A 12 0.60 17.28 -5.80
N ILE A 13 0.36 17.51 -7.10
CA ILE A 13 -0.12 16.46 -8.01
C ILE A 13 0.90 15.31 -8.08
N GLY A 14 2.19 15.62 -8.28
CA GLY A 14 3.25 14.62 -8.29
C GLY A 14 3.32 13.84 -6.97
N CYS A 15 3.16 14.52 -5.84
CA CYS A 15 3.12 13.91 -4.51
C CYS A 15 1.92 12.97 -4.35
N LEU A 16 0.72 13.39 -4.78
CA LEU A 16 -0.48 12.54 -4.73
C LEU A 16 -0.32 11.31 -5.62
N ILE A 17 0.17 11.47 -6.85
CA ILE A 17 0.45 10.35 -7.76
C ILE A 17 1.44 9.37 -7.12
N ALA A 18 2.46 9.88 -6.44
CA ALA A 18 3.45 9.04 -5.76
C ALA A 18 2.86 8.32 -4.54
N ILE A 19 2.10 9.00 -3.68
CA ILE A 19 1.65 8.47 -2.37
C ILE A 19 0.42 7.57 -2.50
N VAL A 20 -0.53 7.89 -3.39
CA VAL A 20 -1.78 7.14 -3.55
C VAL A 20 -1.58 5.63 -3.72
N PRO A 21 -0.68 5.12 -4.59
CA PRO A 21 -0.47 3.67 -4.70
C PRO A 21 0.06 3.05 -3.41
N PHE A 22 0.90 3.73 -2.63
CA PHE A 22 1.35 3.23 -1.33
C PHE A 22 0.20 3.16 -0.33
N VAL A 23 -0.68 4.17 -0.31
CA VAL A 23 -1.85 4.16 0.58
C VAL A 23 -2.80 3.03 0.23
N ILE A 24 -3.13 2.86 -1.06
CA ILE A 24 -4.02 1.79 -1.52
C ILE A 24 -3.43 0.41 -1.20
N THR A 25 -2.16 0.17 -1.51
CA THR A 25 -1.50 -1.12 -1.26
C THR A 25 -1.36 -1.41 0.24
N THR A 26 -1.05 -0.40 1.06
CA THR A 26 -0.98 -0.56 2.52
C THR A 26 -2.35 -0.89 3.10
N LEU A 27 -3.41 -0.21 2.69
CA LEU A 27 -4.76 -0.54 3.14
C LEU A 27 -5.20 -1.93 2.66
N ALA A 28 -4.92 -2.28 1.41
CA ALA A 28 -5.23 -3.59 0.85
C ALA A 28 -4.49 -4.73 1.57
N SER A 29 -3.26 -4.51 2.03
CA SER A 29 -2.47 -5.51 2.77
C SER A 29 -3.09 -5.92 4.12
N LEU A 30 -3.99 -5.09 4.66
CA LEU A 30 -4.69 -5.33 5.92
C LEU A 30 -6.06 -5.98 5.73
N LYS A 31 -6.51 -6.15 4.48
CA LYS A 31 -7.83 -6.67 4.12
C LYS A 31 -7.78 -8.17 3.82
N THR A 32 -8.91 -8.84 4.02
CA THR A 32 -9.10 -10.22 3.53
C THR A 32 -9.31 -10.25 2.01
N MET A 33 -9.12 -11.42 1.37
CA MET A 33 -9.35 -11.55 -0.08
C MET A 33 -10.77 -11.18 -0.50
N PRO A 34 -11.85 -11.61 0.21
CA PRO A 34 -13.20 -11.16 -0.11
C PRO A 34 -13.37 -9.64 -0.08
N GLU A 35 -12.80 -8.95 0.91
CA GLU A 35 -12.86 -7.48 1.03
C GLU A 35 -12.16 -6.79 -0.15
N ILE A 36 -11.02 -7.30 -0.60
CA ILE A 36 -10.29 -6.76 -1.76
C ILE A 36 -11.12 -6.90 -3.05
N VAL A 37 -11.74 -8.08 -3.25
CA VAL A 37 -12.58 -8.38 -4.43
C VAL A 37 -13.84 -7.53 -4.44
N GLN A 38 -14.45 -7.28 -3.27
CA GLN A 38 -15.64 -6.46 -3.15
C GLN A 38 -15.35 -4.97 -3.36
N ASN A 39 -14.32 -4.42 -2.72
CA ASN A 39 -13.93 -3.03 -2.89
C ASN A 39 -12.47 -2.76 -2.51
N VAL A 40 -11.62 -2.62 -3.52
CA VAL A 40 -10.20 -2.34 -3.33
C VAL A 40 -9.94 -0.98 -2.66
N LEU A 41 -10.77 0.04 -2.92
CA LEU A 41 -10.58 1.42 -2.42
C LEU A 41 -11.24 1.69 -1.07
N ALA A 42 -12.07 0.77 -0.55
CA ALA A 42 -12.66 0.92 0.78
C ALA A 42 -11.59 0.91 1.88
N LEU A 43 -11.93 1.40 3.07
CA LEU A 43 -11.11 1.14 4.25
C LEU A 43 -11.26 -0.34 4.68
N PRO A 44 -10.25 -0.95 5.34
CA PRO A 44 -10.40 -2.29 5.89
C PRO A 44 -11.50 -2.30 6.97
N GLU A 45 -12.39 -3.30 6.93
CA GLU A 45 -13.44 -3.45 7.95
C GLU A 45 -12.83 -3.78 9.32
N ALA A 46 -11.85 -4.69 9.32
CA ALA A 46 -11.04 -5.02 10.49
C ALA A 46 -9.58 -5.26 10.05
N PRO A 47 -8.60 -4.49 10.57
CA PRO A 47 -7.19 -4.71 10.22
C PRO A 47 -6.71 -6.12 10.56
N ASN A 48 -6.32 -6.90 9.54
CA ASN A 48 -5.88 -8.28 9.71
C ASN A 48 -4.36 -8.43 9.60
N TRP A 49 -3.70 -8.45 10.75
CA TRP A 49 -2.25 -8.69 10.83
C TRP A 49 -1.85 -10.16 10.63
N GLY A 50 -2.79 -11.09 10.78
CA GLY A 50 -2.55 -12.53 10.61
C GLY A 50 -2.10 -12.89 9.19
N ILE A 51 -2.58 -12.13 8.19
CA ILE A 51 -2.20 -12.30 6.78
C ILE A 51 -0.69 -12.12 6.59
N TYR A 52 -0.03 -11.24 7.34
CA TYR A 52 1.42 -11.08 7.25
C TYR A 52 2.17 -12.33 7.72
N ARG A 53 1.72 -12.94 8.82
CA ARG A 53 2.31 -14.20 9.30
C ARG A 53 2.11 -15.32 8.30
N GLU A 54 0.90 -15.42 7.76
CA GLU A 54 0.56 -16.42 6.74
C GLU A 54 1.40 -16.25 5.48
N ALA A 55 1.44 -15.04 4.93
CA ALA A 55 2.25 -14.69 3.76
C ALA A 55 3.74 -14.95 4.02
N TRP A 56 4.24 -14.61 5.22
CA TRP A 56 5.63 -14.86 5.60
C TRP A 56 6.01 -16.34 5.49
N ILE A 57 5.16 -17.21 6.03
CA ILE A 57 5.35 -18.65 6.04
C ILE A 57 5.17 -19.24 4.63
N GLN A 58 4.05 -18.94 3.96
CA GLN A 58 3.74 -19.48 2.64
C GLN A 58 4.73 -19.01 1.57
N GLY A 59 5.12 -17.74 1.62
CA GLY A 59 6.10 -17.14 0.71
C GLY A 59 7.55 -17.52 1.04
N ARG A 60 7.80 -18.28 2.12
CA ARG A 60 9.16 -18.67 2.57
C ARG A 60 10.09 -17.46 2.69
N PHE A 61 9.57 -16.32 3.13
CA PHE A 61 10.29 -15.04 3.11
C PHE A 61 11.64 -15.12 3.84
N SER A 62 11.73 -15.84 4.96
CA SER A 62 12.99 -16.07 5.66
C SER A 62 14.12 -16.58 4.77
N ARG A 63 13.83 -17.48 3.81
CA ARG A 63 14.83 -18.02 2.90
C ARG A 63 15.29 -16.96 1.90
N PHE A 64 14.37 -16.17 1.37
CA PHE A 64 14.70 -15.10 0.44
C PHE A 64 15.52 -14.00 1.11
N PHE A 65 15.13 -13.56 2.31
CA PHE A 65 15.92 -12.61 3.10
C PHE A 65 17.34 -13.11 3.38
N TYR A 66 17.49 -14.39 3.77
CA TYR A 66 18.81 -14.98 3.98
C TYR A 66 19.66 -15.03 2.71
N ASN A 67 19.06 -15.38 1.57
CA ASN A 67 19.78 -15.49 0.30
C ASN A 67 20.18 -14.14 -0.33
N SER A 68 19.57 -13.04 0.11
CA SER A 68 19.81 -11.68 -0.42
C SER A 68 20.68 -10.81 0.49
N THR A 69 21.21 -11.40 1.57
CA THR A 69 22.21 -10.78 2.46
C THR A 69 23.57 -11.39 2.16
#